data_AF-A0A957YLV7-F1
#
_entry.id   AF-A0A957YLV7-F1
#
_cell.length_a   1.000
_cell.length_b   1.000
_cell.length_c   1.000
_cell.angle_alpha   90.00
_cell.angle_beta   90.00
_cell.angle_gamma   90.00
#
_symmetry.space_group_name_H-M   'P 1'
#
loop_
_entity.id
_entity.type
_entity.pdbx_description
1 polymer ?
#
loop_
_entity_poly.entity_id
_entity_poly.type
_entity_poly.pdbx_seq_one_letter_code
_entity_poly.pdbx_strand_id
1 'polypeptide(L)'
;MANERMGLNATWAMAVGGMVGGGIFSVLGVVIDRSGSLAWAAFLVGGILALATGDSYVRLARHFEEGGGAFTYLRRSGMPRIAGGVSWMLIVGYVLTISVYAFTFSHYAAGEVGLGPAGTRAL
;
A
#
# COMPACT_ATOMS: atom_id res chain seq x y z
N MET A 1 -20.30 18.32 -6.89
CA MET A 1 -20.25 16.90 -6.52
C MET A 1 -20.40 16.83 -5.01
N ALA A 2 -21.43 16.15 -4.52
CA ALA A 2 -21.79 16.15 -3.11
C ALA A 2 -20.63 15.63 -2.24
N ASN A 3 -20.38 16.32 -1.13
CA ASN A 3 -19.39 15.98 -0.12
C ASN A 3 -19.90 14.78 0.71
N GLU A 4 -19.99 13.61 0.09
CA GLU A 4 -20.29 12.37 0.80
C GLU A 4 -19.04 11.93 1.56
N ARG A 5 -19.00 12.27 2.84
CA ARG A 5 -17.96 11.79 3.75
C ARG A 5 -18.12 10.27 3.87
N MET A 6 -17.07 9.53 3.54
CA MET A 6 -17.05 8.08 3.74
C MET A 6 -17.28 7.77 5.23
N GLY A 7 -18.23 6.87 5.51
CA GLY A 7 -18.43 6.36 6.87
C GLY A 7 -17.24 5.54 7.37
N LEU A 8 -17.21 5.25 8.67
CA LEU A 8 -16.15 4.45 9.29
C LEU A 8 -15.99 3.08 8.63
N ASN A 9 -17.11 2.39 8.38
CA ASN A 9 -17.11 1.06 7.76
C ASN A 9 -16.51 1.09 6.34
N ALA A 10 -16.89 2.08 5.54
CA ALA A 10 -16.35 2.24 4.18
C ALA A 10 -14.85 2.55 4.20
N THR A 11 -14.43 3.45 5.09
CA THR A 11 -13.02 3.84 5.22
C THR A 11 -12.16 2.66 5.70
N TRP A 12 -12.66 1.88 6.66
CA TRP A 12 -11.99 0.68 7.15
C TRP A 12 -11.89 -0.40 6.06
N ALA A 13 -12.98 -0.68 5.35
CA ALA A 13 -13.00 -1.65 4.26
C ALA A 13 -12.03 -1.24 3.13
N MET A 14 -11.98 0.05 2.78
CA MET A 14 -11.02 0.57 1.80
C MET A 14 -9.56 0.36 2.25
N ALA A 15 -9.25 0.69 3.51
CA ALA A 15 -7.89 0.52 4.04
C ALA A 15 -7.47 -0.95 4.10
N VAL A 16 -8.32 -1.82 4.65
CA VAL A 16 -8.04 -3.26 4.78
C VAL A 16 -7.98 -3.93 3.41
N GLY A 17 -8.91 -3.62 2.51
CA GLY A 17 -8.92 -4.16 1.15
C GLY A 17 -7.65 -3.82 0.38
N GLY A 18 -7.17 -2.58 0.49
CA GLY A 18 -5.90 -2.15 -0.11
C GLY A 18 -4.68 -2.88 0.46
N MET A 19 -4.59 -3.01 1.79
CA MET A 19 -3.44 -3.66 2.44
C MET A 19 -3.40 -5.17 2.22
N VAL A 20 -4.56 -5.85 2.31
CA VAL A 20 -4.63 -7.30 2.10
C VAL A 20 -4.43 -7.64 0.61
N GLY A 21 -5.11 -6.92 -0.28
CA GLY A 21 -4.97 -7.09 -1.73
C GLY A 21 -3.53 -6.90 -2.19
N GLY A 22 -2.88 -5.84 -1.73
CA GLY A 22 -1.57 -5.47 -2.23
C GLY A 22 -0.37 -6.00 -1.50
N GLY A 23 -0.45 -6.15 -0.18
CA GLY A 23 0.67 -6.63 0.63
C GLY A 23 0.69 -8.15 0.70
N ILE A 24 -0.44 -8.74 1.13
CA ILE A 24 -0.52 -10.17 1.39
C ILE A 24 -0.48 -10.96 0.08
N PHE A 25 -1.37 -10.70 -0.87
CA PHE A 25 -1.43 -11.53 -2.07
C PHE A 25 -0.22 -11.37 -3.00
N SER A 26 0.39 -10.18 -3.05
CA SER A 26 1.54 -9.93 -3.93
C SER A 26 2.88 -10.38 -3.36
N VAL A 27 3.09 -10.24 -2.05
CA VAL A 27 4.45 -10.38 -1.48
C VAL A 27 4.58 -11.58 -0.54
N LEU A 28 3.48 -12.19 -0.09
CA LEU A 28 3.51 -13.33 0.83
C LEU A 28 4.37 -14.50 0.29
N GLY A 29 4.25 -14.81 -1.00
CA GLY A 29 5.06 -15.86 -1.63
C GLY A 29 6.55 -15.59 -1.53
N VAL A 30 6.98 -14.35 -1.79
CA VAL A 30 8.39 -13.93 -1.69
C VAL A 30 8.87 -13.95 -0.23
N VAL A 31 8.02 -13.53 0.71
CA VAL A 31 8.35 -13.54 2.14
C VAL A 31 8.54 -14.97 2.65
N ILE A 32 7.65 -15.89 2.28
CA ILE A 32 7.75 -17.31 2.66
C ILE A 32 8.98 -17.95 2.03
N ASP A 33 9.25 -17.69 0.75
CA ASP A 33 10.44 -18.21 0.05
C ASP A 33 11.74 -17.79 0.74
N ARG A 34 11.83 -16.54 1.21
CA ARG A 34 13.03 -16.02 1.87
C ARG A 34 13.13 -16.31 3.36
N SER A 35 12.00 -16.31 4.07
CA SER A 35 11.97 -16.36 5.54
C SER A 35 11.55 -17.72 6.09
N GLY A 36 10.98 -18.59 5.26
CA GLY A 36 10.47 -19.90 5.67
C GLY A 36 9.58 -19.81 6.90
N SER A 37 9.94 -20.55 7.95
CA SER A 37 9.21 -20.57 9.22
C SER A 37 9.25 -19.26 10.01
N LEU A 38 10.12 -18.29 9.68
CA LEU A 38 10.20 -16.97 10.32
C LEU A 38 9.31 -15.91 9.66
N ALA A 39 8.50 -16.26 8.64
CA ALA A 39 7.61 -15.31 7.99
C ALA A 39 6.68 -14.56 8.97
N TRP A 40 6.17 -15.25 10.00
CA TRP A 40 5.32 -14.63 11.03
C TRP A 40 6.04 -13.53 11.81
N ALA A 41 7.34 -13.70 12.08
CA ALA A 41 8.14 -12.71 12.78
C ALA A 41 8.37 -11.47 11.91
N ALA A 42 8.58 -11.66 10.60
CA ALA A 42 8.68 -10.55 9.64
C ALA A 42 7.37 -9.74 9.59
N PHE A 43 6.22 -10.41 9.59
CA PHE A 43 4.91 -9.74 9.65
C PHE A 43 4.68 -8.99 10.97
N LEU A 44 5.13 -9.53 12.11
CA LEU A 44 5.04 -8.83 13.38
C LEU A 44 5.87 -7.55 13.40
N VAL A 45 7.12 -7.60 12.92
CA VAL A 45 7.98 -6.41 12.82
C VAL A 45 7.37 -5.37 11.88
N GLY A 46 6.88 -5.80 10.71
CA GLY A 46 6.18 -4.92 9.78
C GLY A 46 4.93 -4.29 10.39
N GLY A 47 4.16 -5.07 11.16
CA GLY A 47 2.97 -4.60 11.88
C GLY A 47 3.29 -3.54 12.93
N ILE A 48 4.35 -3.73 13.72
CA ILE A 48 4.78 -2.73 14.72
C ILE A 48 5.19 -1.41 14.04
N LEU A 49 5.94 -1.48 12.94
CA LEU A 49 6.32 -0.30 12.17
C LEU A 49 5.10 0.39 11.54
N ALA A 50 4.12 -0.38 11.05
CA ALA A 50 2.88 0.16 10.52
C ALA A 50 2.05 0.87 11.60
N LEU A 51 1.98 0.33 12.82
CA LEU A 51 1.31 0.97 13.96
C LEU A 51 1.99 2.29 14.36
N ALA A 52 3.32 2.32 14.45
CA ALA A 52 4.06 3.54 14.75
C ALA A 52 3.85 4.63 13.68
N THR A 53 3.82 4.21 12.40
CA THR A 53 3.53 5.10 11.27
C THR A 53 2.08 5.60 11.32
N GLY A 54 1.13 4.72 11.62
CA GLY A 54 -0.29 5.03 11.78
C GLY A 54 -0.54 6.06 12.89
N ASP A 55 0.07 5.88 14.07
CA ASP A 55 -0.05 6.83 15.19
C ASP A 55 0.47 8.22 14.78
N SER A 56 1.61 8.27 14.09
CA SER A 56 2.19 9.52 13.57
C SER A 56 1.23 10.23 12.60
N TYR A 57 0.59 9.49 11.68
CA TYR A 57 -0.39 10.04 10.75
C TYR A 57 -1.67 10.51 11.44
N VAL A 58 -2.17 9.79 12.45
CA VAL A 58 -3.36 10.20 13.22
C VAL A 58 -3.12 11.52 13.93
N ARG A 59 -1.94 11.72 14.53
CA ARG A 59 -1.58 13.00 15.17
C ARG A 59 -1.52 14.14 14.15
N LEU A 60 -0.94 13.87 12.98
CA LEU A 60 -0.80 14.88 11.92
C LEU A 60 -2.15 15.25 11.30
N ALA A 61 -3.02 14.27 11.08
CA ALA A 61 -4.38 14.45 10.61
C ALA A 61 -5.22 15.30 11.58
N ARG A 62 -5.07 15.07 12.90
CA ARG A 62 -5.72 15.90 13.93
C ARG A 62 -5.17 17.32 13.99
N HIS A 63 -3.87 17.52 13.71
CA HIS A 63 -3.26 18.85 13.79
C HIS A 63 -3.62 19.75 12.60
N PHE A 64 -3.63 19.20 11.38
CA PHE A 64 -3.88 20.00 10.18
C PHE A 64 -5.36 20.03 9.75
N GLU A 65 -6.21 19.16 10.30
CA GLU A 65 -7.66 19.04 10.05
C GLU A 65 -8.08 19.01 8.58
N GLU A 66 -7.15 18.68 7.68
CA GLU A 66 -7.35 18.64 6.25
C GLU A 66 -7.18 17.21 5.71
N GLY A 67 -8.10 16.85 4.81
CA GLY A 67 -7.98 15.66 3.99
C GLY A 67 -6.82 15.82 3.02
N GLY A 68 -5.68 15.24 3.34
CA GLY A 68 -4.50 15.27 2.49
C GLY A 68 -3.39 14.39 3.04
N GLY A 69 -2.72 13.63 2.19
CA GLY A 69 -1.61 12.77 2.60
C GLY A 69 -0.35 13.55 2.99
N ALA A 70 0.79 12.86 3.05
CA ALA A 70 2.09 13.46 3.41
C ALA A 70 2.39 14.78 2.68
N PHE A 71 2.03 14.88 1.40
CA PHE A 71 2.22 16.10 0.60
C PHE A 71 1.54 17.33 1.22
N THR A 72 0.28 17.19 1.61
CA THR A 72 -0.52 18.30 2.16
C THR A 72 0.04 18.76 3.49
N TYR A 73 0.43 17.81 4.36
CA TYR A 73 1.06 18.12 5.64
C TYR A 73 2.40 18.85 5.45
N LEU A 74 3.29 18.37 4.57
CA LEU A 74 4.59 18.99 4.32
C LEU A 74 4.46 20.39 3.69
N ARG A 75 3.50 20.57 2.78
CA ARG A 75 3.25 21.88 2.16
C ARG A 75 2.80 22.90 3.20
N ARG A 76 1.99 22.48 4.17
CA ARG A 76 1.46 23.35 5.25
C ARG A 76 2.49 23.62 6.35
N SER A 77 3.42 22.70 6.58
CA SER A 77 4.58 22.91 7.46
C SER A 77 5.62 23.90 6.92
N GLY A 78 5.41 24.51 5.75
CA GLY A 78 6.29 25.55 5.21
C GLY A 78 7.49 25.04 4.40
N MET A 79 7.54 23.76 4.03
CA MET A 79 8.59 23.19 3.16
C MET A 79 8.05 22.76 1.77
N PRO A 80 7.63 23.71 0.90
CA PRO A 80 7.04 23.39 -0.40
C PRO A 80 7.99 22.66 -1.35
N ARG A 81 9.31 22.89 -1.23
CA ARG A 81 10.33 22.23 -2.07
C ARG A 81 10.47 20.73 -1.72
N ILE A 82 10.40 20.39 -0.43
CA ILE A 82 10.42 19.00 0.05
C ILE A 82 9.08 18.32 -0.27
N ALA A 83 7.97 19.04 -0.10
CA ALA A 83 6.65 18.54 -0.49
C ALA A 83 6.61 18.12 -1.98
N GLY A 84 7.17 18.93 -2.88
CA GLY A 84 7.28 18.59 -4.30
C GLY A 84 8.07 17.29 -4.55
N GLY A 85 9.22 17.12 -3.90
CA GLY A 85 10.02 15.89 -3.99
C GLY A 85 9.28 14.65 -3.47
N VAL A 86 8.62 14.77 -2.31
CA VAL A 86 7.80 13.70 -1.74
C VAL A 86 6.61 13.36 -2.64
N SER A 87 5.99 14.35 -3.27
CA SER A 87 4.89 14.12 -4.22
C SER A 87 5.33 13.27 -5.41
N TRP A 88 6.47 13.61 -6.02
CA TRP A 88 7.03 12.81 -7.11
C TRP A 88 7.39 11.38 -6.67
N MET A 89 7.97 11.23 -5.49
CA MET A 89 8.26 9.91 -4.92
C MET A 89 6.98 9.09 -4.69
N LEU A 90 5.91 9.72 -4.20
CA LEU A 90 4.61 9.07 -4.01
C LEU A 90 4.01 8.63 -5.34
N ILE A 91 4.04 9.49 -6.37
CA ILE A 91 3.53 9.14 -7.71
C ILE A 91 4.25 7.91 -8.25
N VAL A 92 5.59 7.90 -8.20
CA VAL A 92 6.39 6.74 -8.64
C VAL A 92 6.04 5.50 -7.82
N GLY A 93 5.92 5.64 -6.49
CA GLY A 93 5.52 4.54 -5.62
C GLY A 93 4.14 3.96 -5.97
N TYR A 94 3.16 4.81 -6.29
CA TYR A 94 1.84 4.37 -6.70
C TYR A 94 1.87 3.64 -8.05
N VAL A 95 2.62 4.14 -9.02
CA VAL A 95 2.80 3.47 -10.32
C VAL A 95 3.41 2.08 -10.12
N LEU A 96 4.49 1.97 -9.34
CA LEU A 96 5.11 0.70 -9.01
C LEU A 96 4.15 -0.26 -8.31
N THR A 97 3.34 0.25 -7.38
CA THR A 97 2.33 -0.55 -6.67
C THR A 97 1.29 -1.12 -7.64
N ILE A 98 0.81 -0.30 -8.58
CA ILE A 98 -0.14 -0.74 -9.63
C ILE A 98 0.50 -1.82 -10.52
N SER A 99 1.78 -1.67 -10.88
CA SER A 99 2.52 -2.69 -11.64
C SER A 99 2.62 -4.02 -10.90
N VAL A 100 2.93 -3.99 -9.59
CA VAL A 100 2.98 -5.21 -8.76
C VAL A 100 1.60 -5.88 -8.67
N TYR A 101 0.53 -5.10 -8.55
CA TYR A 101 -0.83 -5.65 -8.52
C TYR A 101 -1.20 -6.30 -9.85
N ALA A 102 -0.86 -5.66 -10.98
CA ALA A 102 -1.09 -6.23 -12.30
C ALA A 102 -0.33 -7.56 -12.49
N PHE A 103 0.94 -7.61 -12.09
CA PHE A 103 1.76 -8.83 -12.14
C PHE A 103 1.19 -9.95 -11.26
N THR A 104 0.80 -9.61 -10.03
CA THR A 104 0.22 -10.55 -9.08
C THR A 104 -1.09 -11.11 -9.62
N PHE A 105 -1.96 -10.23 -10.13
CA PHE A 105 -3.23 -10.60 -10.74
C PHE A 105 -3.02 -11.51 -11.95
N SER A 106 -2.09 -11.18 -12.86
CA SER A 106 -1.79 -12.03 -14.02
C SER A 106 -1.28 -13.40 -13.60
N HIS A 107 -0.46 -13.49 -12.55
CA HIS A 107 0.05 -14.77 -12.05
C HIS A 107 -1.07 -15.66 -11.50
N TYR A 108 -1.98 -15.11 -10.69
CA TYR A 108 -3.13 -15.88 -10.19
C TYR A 108 -4.12 -16.23 -11.32
N ALA A 109 -4.41 -15.28 -12.22
CA ALA A 109 -5.31 -15.51 -13.34
C ALA A 109 -4.77 -16.59 -14.32
N ALA A 110 -3.46 -16.60 -14.59
CA ALA A 110 -2.84 -17.61 -15.44
C ALA A 110 -2.93 -19.03 -14.83
N GLY A 111 -2.83 -19.14 -13.51
CA GLY A 111 -3.00 -20.41 -12.78
C GLY A 111 -4.40 -20.99 -12.93
N GLU A 112 -5.44 -20.15 -12.85
CA GLU A 112 -6.84 -20.58 -12.94
C GLU A 112 -7.32 -20.80 -14.39
N VAL A 113 -6.80 -20.05 -15.35
CA VAL A 113 -7.17 -20.17 -16.79
C VAL A 113 -6.45 -21.35 -17.48
N GLY A 114 -5.56 -22.06 -16.79
CA GLY A 114 -4.90 -23.26 -17.31
C GLY A 114 -3.84 -22.97 -18.39
N LEU A 115 -3.33 -21.74 -18.44
CA LEU A 115 -2.19 -21.40 -19.28
C LEU A 115 -0.96 -22.07 -18.66
N GLY A 116 -0.53 -23.20 -19.25
CA GLY A 116 0.60 -24.00 -18.77
C GLY A 116 1.91 -23.21 -18.64
N PRO A 117 2.98 -23.84 -18.12
CA PRO A 117 4.21 -23.19 -17.64
C PRO A 117 5.00 -22.36 -18.68
N ALA A 118 4.62 -22.41 -19.95
CA ALA A 118 5.16 -21.57 -21.02
C ALA A 118 4.59 -20.13 -21.02
N GLY A 119 3.36 -19.91 -20.54
CA GLY A 119 2.76 -18.57 -20.41
C GLY A 119 3.22 -17.83 -19.16
N THR A 120 3.52 -18.56 -18.09
CA THR A 120 3.97 -18.02 -16.79
C THR A 120 5.43 -17.55 -16.78
N ARG A 121 6.22 -17.95 -17.79
CA ARG A 121 7.64 -17.56 -17.95
C ARG A 121 7.86 -16.36 -18.88
N ALA A 122 6.82 -15.93 -19.61
CA ALA A 122 6.88 -14.88 -20.62
C ALA A 122 6.28 -13.53 -20.14
N LEU A 123 5.71 -13.52 -18.93
CA LEU A 123 5.20 -12.34 -18.22
C LEU A 123 6.06 -12.10 -16.97
#